data_AF-A0A963U6E4-F1
#
_entry.id   AF-A0A963U6E4-F1
#
_cell.length_a   1.000
_cell.length_b   1.000
_cell.length_c   1.000
_cell.angle_alpha   90.00
_cell.angle_beta   90.00
_cell.angle_gamma   90.00
#
_symmetry.space_group_name_H-M   'P 1'
#
loop_
_entity.id
_entity.type
_entity.pdbx_description
1 polymer ?
#
loop_
_entity_poly.entity_id
_entity_poly.type
_entity_poly.pdbx_seq_one_letter_code
_entity_poly.pdbx_strand_id
1 'polypeptide(L)'
;MTAKITRLSRLLEAATLIALCLLPLAALWTVASGLADPEAVRTAFPGLDIAGPIPPGKAAATAAMGLLAALPAMAALWYMRGLFALYRRGQILTDAAAERIRRIGAALVVLAVAGTLLHTAQALLLTIDNPAGQRHLVLSLSSDSLGFLLSGGLLVVIGWAMREAARAAAENASFV
;
A
#
# COMPACT_ATOMS: atom_id res chain seq x y z
N MET A 1 -28.48 -7.00 -13.53
CA MET A 1 -27.30 -7.05 -12.65
C MET A 1 -27.71 -7.65 -11.31
N THR A 2 -27.06 -8.73 -10.85
CA THR A 2 -27.56 -9.54 -9.73
C THR A 2 -27.42 -8.80 -8.39
N ALA A 3 -28.45 -8.87 -7.53
CA ALA A 3 -28.45 -8.21 -6.20
C ALA A 3 -27.23 -8.56 -5.32
N LYS A 4 -26.61 -9.72 -5.57
CA LYS A 4 -25.39 -10.20 -4.91
C LYS A 4 -24.18 -9.29 -5.17
N ILE A 5 -23.96 -8.85 -6.41
CA ILE A 5 -22.82 -7.99 -6.79
C ILE A 5 -22.93 -6.63 -6.10
N THR A 6 -24.14 -6.07 -6.04
CA THR A 6 -24.38 -4.78 -5.38
C THR A 6 -24.17 -4.85 -3.87
N ARG A 7 -24.60 -5.94 -3.21
CA ARG A 7 -24.41 -6.12 -1.76
C ARG A 7 -22.93 -6.31 -1.41
N LEU A 8 -22.22 -7.14 -2.19
CA LEU A 8 -20.79 -7.35 -2.00
C LEU A 8 -20.00 -6.04 -2.21
N SER A 9 -20.32 -5.28 -3.27
CA SER A 9 -19.64 -4.01 -3.55
C SER A 9 -19.85 -2.97 -2.44
N ARG A 10 -21.03 -2.93 -1.80
CA ARG A 10 -21.26 -2.05 -0.63
C ARG A 10 -20.42 -2.46 0.58
N LEU A 11 -20.35 -3.77 0.85
CA LEU A 11 -19.56 -4.30 1.96
C LEU A 11 -18.07 -4.02 1.75
N LEU A 12 -17.56 -4.26 0.53
CA LEU A 12 -16.17 -3.98 0.18
C LEU A 12 -15.88 -2.48 0.22
N GLU A 13 -16.76 -1.62 -0.29
CA GLU A 13 -16.59 -0.17 -0.18
C GLU A 13 -16.51 0.30 1.29
N ALA A 14 -17.40 -0.20 2.15
CA ALA A 14 -17.39 0.12 3.57
C ALA A 14 -16.14 -0.42 4.27
N ALA A 15 -15.73 -1.65 3.99
CA ALA A 15 -14.50 -2.23 4.51
C ALA A 15 -13.27 -1.41 4.09
N THR A 16 -13.24 -0.95 2.83
CA THR A 16 -12.14 -0.13 2.30
C THR A 16 -12.09 1.25 2.99
N LEU A 17 -13.24 1.86 3.29
CA LEU A 17 -13.31 3.09 4.08
C LEU A 17 -12.81 2.91 5.50
N ILE A 18 -13.26 1.84 6.17
CA ILE A 18 -12.81 1.51 7.52
C ILE A 18 -11.28 1.33 7.52
N ALA A 19 -10.74 0.57 6.56
CA ALA A 19 -9.30 0.40 6.40
C ALA A 19 -8.58 1.74 6.16
N LEU A 20 -9.13 2.61 5.31
CA LEU A 20 -8.56 3.93 5.01
C LEU A 20 -8.50 4.85 6.24
N CYS A 21 -9.41 4.68 7.21
CA CYS A 21 -9.39 5.41 8.48
C CYS A 21 -8.50 4.74 9.52
N LEU A 22 -8.54 3.41 9.63
CA LEU A 22 -7.76 2.66 10.61
C LEU A 22 -6.26 2.71 10.34
N LEU A 23 -5.84 2.68 9.08
CA LEU A 23 -4.43 2.68 8.69
C LEU A 23 -3.68 3.94 9.18
N PRO A 24 -4.15 5.18 8.93
CA PRO A 24 -3.49 6.37 9.47
C PRO A 24 -3.59 6.46 10.99
N LEU A 25 -4.67 5.98 11.62
CA LEU A 25 -4.77 5.92 13.08
C LEU A 25 -3.70 4.98 13.67
N ALA A 26 -3.52 3.80 13.09
CA ALA A 26 -2.48 2.86 13.49
C ALA A 26 -1.08 3.45 13.26
N ALA A 27 -0.87 4.14 12.14
CA ALA A 27 0.42 4.77 11.85
C ALA A 27 0.73 5.96 12.77
N LEU A 28 -0.28 6.76 13.14
CA LEU A 28 -0.13 7.82 14.15
C LEU A 28 0.14 7.23 15.54
N TRP A 29 -0.51 6.11 15.87
CA TRP A 29 -0.27 5.40 17.12
C TRP A 29 1.18 4.91 17.22
N THR A 30 1.74 4.29 16.17
CA THR A 30 3.14 3.83 16.18
C THR A 30 4.14 4.97 16.28
N VAL A 31 3.87 6.11 15.62
CA VAL A 31 4.68 7.33 15.74
C VAL A 31 4.60 7.88 17.16
N ALA A 32 3.40 7.99 17.74
CA ALA A 32 3.19 8.48 19.09
C ALA A 32 3.86 7.58 20.14
N SER A 33 3.76 6.26 19.99
CA SER A 33 4.44 5.31 20.89
C SER A 33 5.96 5.41 20.78
N GLY A 34 6.52 5.56 19.57
CA GLY A 34 7.96 5.71 19.38
C GLY A 34 8.52 7.06 19.84
N LEU A 35 7.70 8.12 19.85
CA LEU A 35 8.05 9.42 20.44
C LEU A 35 8.00 9.39 21.97
N ALA A 36 7.06 8.66 22.55
CA ALA A 36 6.90 8.52 24.00
C ALA A 36 7.97 7.59 24.60
N ASP A 37 8.28 6.49 23.91
CA ASP A 37 9.31 5.53 24.27
C ASP A 37 10.16 5.19 23.03
N PRO A 38 11.34 5.81 22.87
CA PRO A 38 12.24 5.53 21.76
C PRO A 38 12.67 4.06 21.66
N GLU A 39 12.68 3.32 22.77
CA GLU A 39 13.01 1.88 22.76
C GLU A 39 11.87 1.02 22.20
N ALA A 40 10.64 1.56 22.09
CA ALA A 40 9.55 0.87 21.40
C ALA A 40 9.90 0.59 19.93
N VAL A 41 10.77 1.40 19.30
CA VAL A 41 11.27 1.15 17.95
C VAL A 41 12.02 -0.18 17.85
N ARG A 42 12.72 -0.60 18.91
CA ARG A 42 13.42 -1.89 18.94
C ARG A 42 12.47 -3.08 18.81
N THR A 43 11.27 -2.97 19.40
CA THR A 43 10.24 -4.02 19.29
C THR A 43 9.62 -4.11 17.90
N ALA A 44 9.60 -2.99 17.15
CA ALA A 44 9.16 -2.95 15.76
C ALA A 44 10.19 -3.57 14.78
N PHE A 45 11.45 -3.71 15.20
CA PHE A 45 12.54 -4.29 14.39
C PHE A 45 13.29 -5.40 15.16
N PRO A 46 12.63 -6.52 15.50
CA PRO A 46 13.18 -7.54 16.40
C PRO A 46 14.41 -8.29 15.85
N GLY A 47 14.73 -8.16 14.56
CA GLY A 47 15.90 -8.76 13.92
C GLY A 47 17.10 -7.83 13.72
N LEU A 48 17.04 -6.59 14.24
CA LEU A 48 18.14 -5.63 14.15
C LEU A 48 18.85 -5.50 15.49
N ASP A 49 20.15 -5.79 15.49
CA ASP A 49 21.03 -5.52 16.61
C ASP A 49 21.39 -4.02 16.64
N ILE A 50 20.56 -3.22 17.32
CA ILE A 50 20.75 -1.76 17.42
C ILE A 50 21.69 -1.47 18.60
N ALA A 51 22.87 -0.91 18.34
CA ALA A 51 23.82 -0.57 19.41
C ALA A 51 23.40 0.69 20.17
N GLY A 52 23.44 0.63 21.50
CA GLY A 52 23.18 1.77 22.36
C GLY A 52 21.70 2.22 22.41
N PRO A 53 21.43 3.34 23.12
CA PRO A 53 20.11 3.93 23.21
C PRO A 53 19.70 4.62 21.90
N ILE A 54 18.42 4.50 21.53
CA ILE A 54 17.90 5.13 20.30
C ILE A 54 17.60 6.63 20.58
N PRO A 55 18.27 7.58 19.92
CA PRO A 55 17.96 9.00 20.07
C PRO A 55 16.53 9.31 19.58
N PRO A 56 15.78 10.21 20.24
CA PRO A 56 14.42 10.58 19.82
C PRO A 56 14.32 11.05 18.36
N GLY A 57 15.35 11.73 17.86
CA GLY A 57 15.42 12.15 16.46
C GLY A 57 15.48 10.98 15.48
N LYS A 58 16.20 9.89 15.83
CA LYS A 58 16.23 8.67 15.01
C LYS A 58 14.90 7.93 15.05
N ALA A 59 14.29 7.84 16.24
CA ALA A 59 12.96 7.26 16.38
C ALA A 59 11.92 8.01 15.53
N ALA A 60 11.92 9.35 15.58
CA ALA A 60 11.04 10.18 14.77
C ALA A 60 11.27 10.02 13.26
N ALA A 61 12.53 9.96 12.81
CA ALA A 61 12.87 9.74 11.41
C ALA A 61 12.44 8.34 10.93
N THR A 62 12.65 7.29 11.74
CA THR A 62 12.15 5.93 11.46
C THR A 62 10.63 5.92 11.34
N ALA A 63 9.93 6.60 12.23
CA ALA A 63 8.47 6.70 12.19
C ALA A 63 7.97 7.46 10.95
N ALA A 64 8.63 8.56 10.56
CA ALA A 64 8.33 9.31 9.36
C ALA A 64 8.50 8.48 8.08
N MET A 65 9.55 7.66 8.00
CA MET A 65 9.73 6.71 6.89
C MET A 65 8.61 5.67 6.84
N GLY A 66 8.12 5.20 8.00
CA GLY A 66 6.98 4.28 8.07
C GLY A 66 5.68 4.92 7.57
N LEU A 67 5.40 6.17 7.94
CA LEU A 67 4.27 6.94 7.42
C LEU A 67 4.36 7.12 5.89
N LEU A 68 5.55 7.40 5.39
CA LEU A 68 5.79 7.54 3.95
C LEU A 68 5.54 6.22 3.22
N ALA A 69 5.96 5.09 3.78
CA ALA A 69 5.74 3.76 3.23
C ALA A 69 4.26 3.35 3.20
N ALA A 70 3.42 3.95 4.05
CA ALA A 70 1.98 3.69 4.12
C ALA A 70 1.16 4.42 3.03
N LEU A 71 1.67 5.52 2.45
CA LEU A 71 0.92 6.32 1.47
C LEU A 71 0.46 5.54 0.23
N PRO A 72 1.27 4.65 -0.38
CA PRO A 72 0.82 3.85 -1.51
C PRO A 72 -0.31 2.88 -1.15
N ALA A 73 -0.32 2.33 0.07
CA ALA A 73 -1.41 1.49 0.55
C ALA A 73 -2.71 2.30 0.69
N MET A 74 -2.63 3.52 1.23
CA MET A 74 -3.78 4.43 1.28
C MET A 74 -4.30 4.79 -0.12
N ALA A 75 -3.40 5.03 -1.08
CA ALA A 75 -3.77 5.26 -2.46
C ALA A 75 -4.48 4.06 -3.09
N ALA A 76 -3.96 2.83 -2.87
CA ALA A 76 -4.58 1.60 -3.35
C ALA A 76 -6.02 1.44 -2.81
N LEU A 77 -6.21 1.62 -1.49
CA LEU A 77 -7.53 1.58 -0.85
C LEU A 77 -8.46 2.65 -1.43
N TRP A 78 -7.97 3.88 -1.63
CA TRP A 78 -8.77 4.94 -2.23
C TRP A 78 -9.25 4.58 -3.66
N TYR A 79 -8.38 4.00 -4.48
CA TYR A 79 -8.75 3.56 -5.83
C TYR A 79 -9.71 2.37 -5.82
N MET A 80 -9.52 1.39 -4.91
CA MET A 80 -10.44 0.27 -4.69
C MET A 80 -11.83 0.77 -4.30
N ARG A 81 -11.92 1.73 -3.39
CA ARG A 81 -13.19 2.36 -3.01
C ARG A 81 -13.90 2.96 -4.21
N GLY A 82 -13.17 3.70 -5.05
CA GLY A 82 -13.69 4.28 -6.27
C GLY A 82 -14.21 3.22 -7.24
N LEU A 83 -13.49 2.11 -7.41
CA LEU A 83 -13.91 0.99 -8.25
C LEU A 83 -15.21 0.36 -7.75
N PHE A 84 -15.32 0.07 -6.44
CA PHE A 84 -16.55 -0.49 -5.87
C PHE A 84 -17.74 0.46 -5.98
N ALA A 85 -17.51 1.78 -5.87
CA ALA A 85 -18.53 2.78 -6.10
C ALA A 85 -19.04 2.79 -7.55
N LEU A 86 -18.17 2.59 -8.55
CA LEU A 86 -18.56 2.44 -9.95
C LEU A 86 -19.38 1.16 -10.17
N TYR A 87 -18.94 0.03 -9.60
CA TYR A 87 -19.66 -1.23 -9.71
C TYR A 87 -21.06 -1.16 -9.08
N ARG A 88 -21.22 -0.46 -7.95
CA ARG A 88 -22.55 -0.21 -7.36
C ARG A 88 -23.51 0.53 -8.29
N ARG A 89 -22.99 1.39 -9.18
CA ARG A 89 -23.76 2.16 -10.16
C ARG A 89 -23.97 1.39 -11.47
N GLY A 90 -23.51 0.14 -11.55
CA GLY A 90 -23.56 -0.67 -12.77
C GLY A 90 -22.49 -0.33 -13.82
N GLN A 91 -21.54 0.54 -13.48
CA GLN A 91 -20.47 0.97 -14.38
C GLN A 91 -19.28 0.00 -14.29
N ILE A 92 -19.45 -1.19 -14.86
CA ILE A 92 -18.46 -2.28 -14.77
C ILE A 92 -17.46 -2.22 -15.93
N LEU A 93 -17.96 -2.21 -17.17
CA LEU A 93 -17.15 -2.20 -18.38
C LEU A 93 -17.06 -0.76 -18.91
N THR A 94 -16.33 0.09 -18.19
CA THR A 94 -16.14 1.50 -18.54
C THR A 94 -14.67 1.88 -18.45
N ASP A 95 -14.26 2.90 -19.21
CA ASP A 95 -12.90 3.46 -19.14
C ASP A 95 -12.54 3.90 -17.71
N ALA A 96 -13.50 4.48 -16.98
CA ALA A 96 -13.33 4.86 -15.59
C ALA A 96 -13.04 3.68 -14.65
N ALA A 97 -13.71 2.54 -14.84
CA ALA A 97 -13.45 1.34 -14.05
C ALA A 97 -12.08 0.74 -14.39
N ALA A 98 -11.74 0.67 -15.67
CA ALA A 98 -10.45 0.19 -16.15
C ALA A 98 -9.29 1.02 -15.58
N GLU A 99 -9.41 2.35 -15.60
CA GLU A 99 -8.41 3.26 -15.03
C GLU A 99 -8.26 3.07 -13.51
N ARG A 100 -9.35 2.86 -12.77
CA ARG A 100 -9.28 2.55 -11.33
C ARG A 100 -8.51 1.26 -11.08
N ILE A 101 -8.77 0.20 -11.86
CA ILE A 101 -8.02 -1.06 -11.77
C ILE A 101 -6.52 -0.84 -11.99
N ARG A 102 -6.14 -0.07 -13.03
CA ARG A 102 -4.74 0.27 -13.30
C ARG A 102 -4.09 1.02 -12.13
N ARG A 103 -4.78 2.00 -11.57
CA ARG A 103 -4.26 2.80 -10.45
C ARG A 103 -4.12 1.99 -9.18
N ILE A 104 -5.02 1.02 -8.92
CA ILE A 104 -4.84 0.05 -7.83
C ILE A 104 -3.55 -0.73 -8.06
N GLY A 105 -3.38 -1.29 -9.27
CA GLY A 105 -2.18 -2.05 -9.60
C GLY A 105 -0.89 -1.24 -9.45
N ALA A 106 -0.85 -0.03 -9.99
CA ALA A 106 0.29 0.88 -9.85
C ALA A 106 0.58 1.23 -8.39
N ALA A 107 -0.45 1.48 -7.58
CA ALA A 107 -0.28 1.76 -6.16
C ALA A 107 0.32 0.56 -5.40
N LEU A 108 -0.05 -0.67 -5.74
CA LEU A 108 0.55 -1.88 -5.15
C LEU A 108 2.02 -2.08 -5.57
N VAL A 109 2.37 -1.79 -6.83
CA VAL A 109 3.77 -1.81 -7.27
C VAL A 109 4.59 -0.77 -6.50
N VAL A 110 4.08 0.46 -6.38
CA VAL A 110 4.73 1.51 -5.60
C VAL A 110 4.83 1.11 -4.12
N LEU A 111 3.80 0.45 -3.56
CA LEU A 111 3.82 -0.07 -2.20
C LEU A 111 4.97 -1.07 -1.98
N ALA A 112 5.14 -2.04 -2.89
CA ALA A 112 6.21 -3.03 -2.81
C ALA A 112 7.60 -2.37 -2.85
N VAL A 113 7.81 -1.46 -3.80
CA VAL A 113 9.09 -0.77 -4.00
C VAL A 113 9.39 0.17 -2.83
N ALA A 114 8.45 1.05 -2.48
CA ALA A 114 8.62 1.99 -1.37
C ALA A 114 8.78 1.27 -0.03
N GLY A 115 8.00 0.21 0.22
CA GLY A 115 8.12 -0.62 1.41
C GLY A 115 9.50 -1.24 1.55
N THR A 116 10.03 -1.82 0.47
CA THR A 116 11.39 -2.40 0.47
C THR A 116 12.46 -1.33 0.72
N LEU A 117 12.43 -0.23 -0.04
CA LEU A 117 13.44 0.82 0.05
C LEU A 117 13.42 1.53 1.41
N LEU A 118 12.24 1.88 1.93
CA LEU A 118 12.10 2.58 3.19
C LEU A 118 12.40 1.66 4.37
N HIS A 119 12.04 0.38 4.31
CA HIS A 119 12.44 -0.59 5.33
C HIS A 119 13.96 -0.75 5.41
N THR A 120 14.64 -0.87 4.26
CA THR A 120 16.11 -0.91 4.22
C THR A 120 16.72 0.40 4.74
N ALA A 121 16.15 1.55 4.40
CA ALA A 121 16.61 2.84 4.91
C ALA A 121 16.42 2.98 6.43
N GLN A 122 15.31 2.49 6.98
CA GLN A 122 15.07 2.41 8.43
C GLN A 122 16.11 1.53 9.11
N ALA A 123 16.37 0.34 8.56
CA ALA A 123 17.37 -0.57 9.11
C ALA A 123 18.77 0.05 9.11
N LEU A 124 19.15 0.74 8.04
CA LEU A 124 20.42 1.44 7.95
C LEU A 124 20.49 2.60 8.94
N LEU A 125 19.45 3.42 9.05
CA LEU A 125 19.40 4.55 9.99
C LEU A 125 19.60 4.09 11.44
N LEU A 126 18.98 2.95 11.80
CA LEU A 126 19.06 2.38 13.13
C LEU A 126 20.42 1.72 13.41
N THR A 127 21.09 1.15 12.39
CA THR A 127 22.36 0.42 12.56
C THR A 127 23.61 1.21 12.15
N ILE A 128 23.49 2.46 11.68
CA ILE A 128 24.63 3.25 11.20
C ILE A 128 25.68 3.52 12.29
N ASP A 129 25.26 3.64 13.55
CA ASP A 129 26.14 3.85 14.71
C ASP A 129 26.80 2.55 15.20
N ASN A 130 26.41 1.40 14.64
CA ASN A 130 26.99 0.12 15.00
C ASN A 130 28.48 0.08 14.60
N PRO A 131 29.31 -0.64 15.38
CA PRO A 131 30.72 -0.83 15.05
C PRO A 131 30.92 -1.49 13.68
N ALA A 132 32.10 -1.29 13.09
CA ALA A 132 32.43 -1.85 11.78
C ALA A 132 32.26 -3.38 11.80
N GLY A 133 31.49 -3.91 10.83
CA GLY A 133 31.10 -5.33 10.77
C GLY A 133 29.69 -5.65 11.26
N GLN A 134 29.01 -4.72 11.95
CA GLN A 134 27.62 -4.88 12.44
C GLN A 134 26.63 -3.92 11.75
N ARG A 135 27.02 -3.31 10.63
CA ARG A 135 26.13 -2.46 9.81
C ARG A 135 25.33 -3.36 8.88
N HIS A 136 24.03 -3.48 9.11
CA HIS A 136 23.17 -4.38 8.33
C HIS A 136 22.60 -3.64 7.12
N LEU A 137 23.23 -3.85 5.95
CA LEU A 137 22.68 -3.48 4.64
C LEU A 137 22.16 -4.75 3.97
N VAL A 138 20.97 -5.17 4.37
CA VAL A 138 20.26 -6.29 3.72
C VAL A 138 19.08 -5.71 2.96
N LEU A 139 19.16 -5.75 1.64
CA LEU A 139 17.99 -5.62 0.77
C LEU A 139 17.22 -6.93 0.86
N SER A 140 16.29 -7.01 1.81
CA SER A 140 15.39 -8.14 1.95
C SER A 140 14.14 -7.90 1.13
N LEU A 141 14.02 -8.60 0.00
CA LEU A 141 12.74 -8.67 -0.69
C LEU A 141 11.83 -9.64 0.07
N SER A 142 10.81 -9.10 0.74
CA SER A 142 9.85 -9.93 1.48
C SER A 142 8.86 -10.62 0.53
N SER A 143 8.32 -11.76 0.95
CA SER A 143 7.24 -12.46 0.24
C SER A 143 6.02 -11.54 0.01
N ASP A 144 5.73 -10.65 0.96
CA ASP A 144 4.65 -9.67 0.84
C ASP A 144 4.95 -8.66 -0.28
N SER A 145 6.19 -8.17 -0.37
CA SER A 145 6.62 -7.23 -1.42
C SER A 145 6.53 -7.89 -2.80
N LEU A 146 6.94 -9.15 -2.91
CA LEU A 146 6.76 -9.95 -4.13
C LEU A 146 5.27 -10.10 -4.48
N GLY A 147 4.44 -10.43 -3.49
CA GLY A 147 2.99 -10.56 -3.66
C GLY A 147 2.35 -9.27 -4.20
N PHE A 148 2.70 -8.12 -3.62
CA PHE A 148 2.22 -6.81 -4.09
C PHE A 148 2.75 -6.45 -5.48
N LEU A 149 4.02 -6.76 -5.78
CA LEU A 149 4.61 -6.47 -7.09
C LEU A 149 3.92 -7.27 -8.20
N LEU A 150 3.72 -8.59 -7.99
CA LEU A 150 3.06 -9.46 -8.95
C LEU A 150 1.57 -9.13 -9.09
N SER A 151 0.87 -8.93 -7.97
CA SER A 151 -0.55 -8.56 -7.98
C SER A 151 -0.75 -7.19 -8.62
N GLY A 152 0.12 -6.24 -8.33
CA GLY A 152 0.11 -4.90 -8.89
C GLY A 152 0.35 -4.91 -10.40
N GLY A 153 1.39 -5.62 -10.85
CA GLY A 153 1.67 -5.81 -12.28
C GLY A 153 0.51 -6.47 -13.02
N LEU A 154 -0.06 -7.53 -12.45
CA LEU A 154 -1.23 -8.20 -13.02
C LEU A 154 -2.44 -7.27 -13.13
N LEU A 155 -2.74 -6.50 -12.07
CA LEU A 155 -3.86 -5.54 -12.10
C LEU A 155 -3.63 -4.42 -13.11
N VAL A 156 -2.39 -3.94 -13.30
CA VAL A 156 -2.09 -2.99 -14.38
C VAL A 156 -2.45 -3.58 -15.74
N VAL A 157 -2.00 -4.81 -16.02
CA VAL A 157 -2.31 -5.50 -17.29
C VAL A 157 -3.82 -5.72 -17.46
N ILE A 158 -4.52 -6.18 -16.42
CA ILE A 158 -5.97 -6.35 -16.43
C ILE A 158 -6.67 -5.01 -16.72
N GLY A 159 -6.22 -3.93 -16.10
CA GLY A 159 -6.77 -2.61 -16.33
C GLY A 159 -6.56 -2.09 -17.76
N TRP A 160 -5.43 -2.42 -18.41
CA TRP A 160 -5.25 -2.18 -19.85
C TRP A 160 -6.22 -3.00 -20.69
N ALA A 161 -6.34 -4.30 -20.44
CA ALA A 161 -7.24 -5.19 -21.19
C ALA A 161 -8.71 -4.78 -21.02
N MET A 162 -9.12 -4.40 -19.81
CA MET A 162 -10.47 -3.92 -19.51
C MET A 162 -10.80 -2.62 -20.24
N ARG A 163 -9.81 -1.75 -20.45
CA ARG A 163 -9.98 -0.52 -21.21
C ARG A 163 -10.29 -0.81 -22.68
N GLU A 164 -9.57 -1.74 -23.27
CA GLU A 164 -9.80 -2.17 -24.65
C GLU A 164 -11.18 -2.83 -24.80
N ALA A 165 -11.54 -3.70 -23.85
CA ALA A 165 -12.86 -4.32 -23.82
C ALA A 165 -13.99 -3.27 -23.67
N ALA A 166 -13.79 -2.24 -22.86
CA ALA A 166 -14.76 -1.14 -22.71
C ALA A 166 -14.92 -0.31 -23.99
N ARG A 167 -13.82 -0.08 -24.72
CA ARG A 167 -13.85 0.60 -26.01
C ARG A 167 -14.61 -0.22 -27.05
N ALA A 168 -14.27 -1.50 -27.20
CA ALA A 168 -14.95 -2.39 -28.14
C ALA A 168 -16.46 -2.52 -27.85
N ALA A 169 -16.84 -2.56 -26.56
CA ALA A 169 -18.25 -2.59 -26.17
C ALA A 169 -18.98 -1.28 -26.49
N ALA A 170 -18.31 -0.12 -26.32
CA ALA A 170 -18.88 1.18 -26.66
C ALA A 170 -19.09 1.34 -28.17
N GLU A 171 -18.13 0.86 -28.98
CA GLU A 171 -18.24 0.85 -30.44
C GLU A 171 -19.44 0.00 -30.88
N ASN A 172 -19.57 -1.24 -30.39
CA ASN A 172 -20.73 -2.10 -30.69
C ASN A 172 -22.08 -1.48 -30.30
N ALA A 173 -22.15 -0.75 -29.19
CA ALA A 173 -23.37 -0.07 -28.76
C ALA A 173 -23.75 1.13 -29.64
N SER A 174 -22.83 1.67 -30.44
CA SER A 174 -23.09 2.78 -31.37
C SER A 174 -23.63 2.35 -32.73
N PHE A 175 -23.54 1.05 -33.06
CA PHE A 175 -24.02 0.49 -34.33
C PHE A 175 -25.45 -0.08 -34.25
N VAL A 176 -26.06 -0.15 -33.06
CA VAL A 176 -27.43 -0.63 -32.81
C VAL A 176 -28.35 0.55 -32.54
#